data_AF-A0A401ZUY9-F1
#
_entry.id   AF-A0A401ZUY9-F1
#
_cell.length_a   1.000
_cell.length_b   1.000
_cell.length_c   1.000
_cell.angle_alpha   90.00
_cell.angle_beta   90.00
_cell.angle_gamma   90.00
#
_symmetry.space_group_name_H-M   'P 1'
#
loop_
_entity.id
_entity.type
_entity.pdbx_description
1 polymer ?
#
loop_
_entity_poly.entity_id
_entity_poly.type
_entity_poly.pdbx_seq_one_letter_code
_entity_poly.pdbx_strand_id
1 'polypeptide(L)'
;MLDSLKRQIGVRIGDKFYEYAMICVLVAISLYMRKQLFPFISIDFTYYVDPWYKYILAHGKFLSLRDSYSDYNVPYLYLLALTTFFPKHEIAAVKSLSTIFDLLLAFYTYLIVRVKYERGMLPAIAACVMLFVPTVLLNSAMWGQCDSIYTTCVLAGAYALIRRRPIRAGLWLGMAIAFKLQAIFFFPLLLVLFCRRQLSWKTLVVMPVIYFVSLIPALLAGRGLMDLLTIYARQSQNYDLALTWNAANLYQWLPATWTAQSDAALLIVHAAIPFTMGLIVLLTLVVISRRREIHPQLLIHISFLFTLIIPYFLPKMHDRYFYMADVFSVIYAFYYPKRFYVPALVILASLWGYVAFLFQYYFLDAHLISFFILGAMGIVLADLKNELYGLKAQAIASPADEPVLSDEDATDKHRVLIKG
;
A
#
# COMPACT_ATOMS: atom_id res chain seq x y z
N MET A 1 -17.75 23.08 42.46
CA MET A 1 -16.57 22.36 41.91
C MET A 1 -16.95 20.97 41.38
N LEU A 2 -17.63 20.12 42.17
CA LEU A 2 -18.05 18.77 41.74
C LEU A 2 -18.99 18.75 40.52
N ASP A 3 -19.95 19.67 40.45
CA ASP A 3 -20.91 19.73 39.33
C ASP A 3 -20.31 20.25 38.02
N SER A 4 -19.31 21.12 38.11
CA SER A 4 -18.51 21.56 36.96
C SER A 4 -17.69 20.39 36.42
N LEU A 5 -17.10 19.58 37.30
CA LEU A 5 -16.36 18.38 36.91
C LEU A 5 -17.27 17.32 36.27
N LYS A 6 -18.46 17.07 36.85
CA LYS A 6 -19.46 16.14 36.30
C LYS A 6 -19.99 16.59 34.93
N ARG A 7 -20.27 17.89 34.73
CA ARG A 7 -20.63 18.43 33.42
C ARG A 7 -19.50 18.27 32.41
N GLN A 8 -18.26 18.58 32.79
CA GLN A 8 -17.11 18.49 31.90
C GLN A 8 -16.78 17.04 31.51
N ILE A 9 -16.94 16.09 32.44
CA ILE A 9 -16.82 14.65 32.16
C ILE A 9 -17.98 14.17 31.28
N GLY A 10 -19.22 14.57 31.57
CA GLY A 10 -20.41 14.21 30.79
C GLY A 10 -20.35 14.71 29.34
N VAL A 11 -19.94 15.96 29.13
CA VAL A 11 -19.73 16.54 27.78
C VAL A 11 -18.63 15.78 27.04
N ARG A 12 -17.50 15.48 27.69
CA ARG A 12 -16.38 14.76 27.06
C ARG A 12 -16.69 13.29 26.73
N ILE A 13 -17.59 12.65 27.47
CA ILE A 13 -18.11 11.30 27.17
C ILE A 13 -19.12 11.38 26.00
N GLY A 14 -19.99 12.39 26.01
CA GLY A 14 -20.94 12.65 24.93
C GLY A 14 -20.26 12.88 23.59
N ASP A 15 -19.25 13.75 23.55
CA ASP A 15 -18.50 14.06 22.32
C ASP A 15 -17.87 12.80 21.71
N LYS A 16 -17.18 11.99 22.52
CA LYS A 16 -16.59 10.73 22.06
C LYS A 16 -17.62 9.74 21.53
N PHE A 17 -18.80 9.68 22.14
CA PHE A 17 -19.88 8.82 21.66
C PHE A 17 -20.30 9.20 20.23
N TYR A 18 -20.52 10.48 19.96
CA TYR A 18 -20.88 10.95 18.62
C TYR A 18 -19.77 10.69 17.59
N GLU A 19 -18.50 10.86 17.99
CA GLU A 19 -17.35 10.55 17.13
C GLU A 19 -17.33 9.06 16.72
N TYR A 20 -17.48 8.15 17.69
CA TYR A 20 -17.50 6.71 17.41
C TYR A 20 -18.75 6.29 16.61
N ALA A 21 -19.91 6.85 16.93
CA ALA A 21 -21.14 6.61 16.19
C ALA A 21 -20.99 7.02 14.71
N MET A 22 -20.42 8.20 14.44
CA MET A 22 -20.16 8.67 13.08
C MET A 22 -19.23 7.72 12.33
N ILE A 23 -18.14 7.25 12.94
CA ILE A 23 -17.23 6.28 12.32
C ILE A 23 -17.95 4.97 11.99
N CYS A 24 -18.75 4.43 12.93
CA CYS A 24 -19.53 3.22 12.70
C CYS A 24 -20.52 3.40 11.54
N VAL A 25 -21.20 4.55 11.46
CA VAL A 25 -22.10 4.87 10.34
C VAL A 25 -21.34 4.95 9.02
N LEU A 26 -20.18 5.61 8.97
CA LEU A 26 -19.38 5.71 7.75
C LEU A 26 -18.88 4.33 7.27
N VAL A 27 -18.44 3.47 8.18
CA VAL A 27 -18.06 2.09 7.85
C VAL A 27 -19.27 1.30 7.35
N ALA A 28 -20.44 1.46 7.98
CA ALA A 28 -21.67 0.79 7.55
C ALA A 28 -22.12 1.25 6.16
N ILE A 29 -22.07 2.55 5.87
CA ILE A 29 -22.36 3.12 4.54
C ILE A 29 -21.39 2.54 3.50
N SER A 30 -20.09 2.51 3.83
CA SER A 30 -19.06 1.96 2.95
C SER A 30 -19.31 0.49 2.60
N LEU A 31 -19.68 -0.33 3.59
CA LEU A 31 -20.04 -1.74 3.38
C LEU A 31 -21.34 -1.89 2.58
N TYR A 32 -22.33 -1.03 2.84
CA TYR A 32 -23.58 -1.00 2.07
C TYR A 32 -23.32 -0.68 0.60
N MET A 33 -22.54 0.37 0.30
CA MET A 33 -22.16 0.72 -1.07
C MET A 33 -21.47 -0.46 -1.78
N ARG A 34 -20.50 -1.10 -1.11
CA ARG A 34 -19.82 -2.28 -1.68
C ARG A 34 -20.80 -3.40 -1.99
N LYS A 35 -21.72 -3.71 -1.08
CA LYS A 35 -22.76 -4.73 -1.30
C LYS A 35 -23.62 -4.43 -2.54
N GLN A 36 -23.97 -3.16 -2.79
CA GLN A 36 -24.73 -2.77 -3.98
C GLN A 36 -23.95 -2.99 -5.29
N LEU A 37 -22.61 -2.98 -5.23
CA LEU A 37 -21.75 -3.19 -6.38
C LEU A 37 -21.39 -4.65 -6.65
N PHE A 38 -21.65 -5.55 -5.68
CA PHE A 38 -21.33 -6.97 -5.84
C PHE A 38 -21.96 -7.63 -7.07
N PRO A 39 -23.21 -7.33 -7.48
CA PRO A 39 -23.82 -7.92 -8.67
C PRO A 39 -23.10 -7.61 -9.98
N PHE A 40 -22.26 -6.56 -10.05
CA PHE A 40 -21.53 -6.23 -11.28
C PHE A 40 -20.50 -7.33 -11.61
N ILE A 41 -20.58 -7.92 -12.80
CA ILE A 41 -19.65 -8.95 -13.26
C ILE A 41 -18.64 -8.29 -14.22
N SER A 42 -17.37 -8.24 -13.81
CA SER A 42 -16.29 -7.71 -14.64
C SER A 42 -15.78 -8.76 -15.64
N ILE A 43 -15.15 -8.29 -16.72
CA ILE A 43 -14.46 -9.16 -17.69
C ILE A 43 -13.43 -10.04 -16.97
N ASP A 44 -12.64 -9.47 -16.05
CA ASP A 44 -11.66 -10.24 -15.29
C ASP A 44 -12.29 -11.32 -14.42
N PHE A 45 -13.45 -11.05 -13.81
CA PHE A 45 -14.17 -12.07 -13.05
C PHE A 45 -14.58 -13.22 -13.97
N THR A 46 -15.22 -12.92 -15.09
CA THR A 46 -15.74 -13.91 -16.06
C THR A 46 -14.63 -14.80 -16.64
N TYR A 47 -13.50 -14.22 -17.05
CA TYR A 47 -12.47 -14.96 -17.79
C TYR A 47 -11.39 -15.58 -16.90
N TYR A 48 -11.21 -15.07 -15.68
CA TYR A 48 -10.15 -15.54 -14.79
C TYR A 48 -10.71 -16.08 -13.48
N VAL A 49 -11.30 -15.23 -12.65
CA VAL A 49 -11.57 -15.60 -11.24
C VAL A 49 -12.68 -16.65 -11.10
N ASP A 50 -13.76 -16.55 -11.88
CA ASP A 50 -14.87 -17.51 -11.90
C ASP A 50 -14.40 -18.92 -12.36
N PRO A 51 -13.69 -19.07 -13.50
CA PRO A 51 -13.08 -20.35 -13.87
C PRO A 51 -12.16 -20.93 -12.80
N TRP A 52 -11.32 -20.11 -12.15
CA TRP A 52 -10.46 -20.57 -11.06
C TRP A 52 -11.26 -21.07 -9.86
N TYR A 53 -12.31 -20.34 -9.48
CA TYR A 53 -13.18 -20.71 -8.36
C TYR A 53 -13.90 -22.03 -8.60
N LYS A 54 -14.46 -22.20 -9.81
CA LYS A 54 -15.09 -23.45 -10.25
C LYS A 54 -14.09 -24.61 -10.29
N TYR A 55 -12.87 -24.35 -10.75
CA TYR A 55 -11.81 -25.36 -10.75
C TYR A 55 -11.49 -25.83 -9.33
N ILE A 56 -11.33 -24.90 -8.38
CA ILE A 56 -11.12 -25.20 -6.95
C ILE A 56 -12.24 -26.08 -6.40
N LEU A 57 -13.51 -25.75 -6.69
CA LEU A 57 -14.66 -26.55 -6.25
C LEU A 57 -14.65 -27.97 -6.84
N ALA A 58 -14.34 -28.10 -8.14
CA ALA A 58 -14.35 -29.37 -8.84
C ALA A 58 -13.16 -30.30 -8.49
N HIS A 59 -12.03 -29.75 -8.03
CA HIS A 59 -10.78 -30.50 -7.84
C HIS A 59 -10.36 -30.62 -6.37
N GLY A 60 -11.33 -30.73 -5.46
CA GLY A 60 -11.04 -31.03 -4.04
C GLY A 60 -10.51 -29.85 -3.24
N LYS A 61 -10.89 -28.62 -3.60
CA LYS A 61 -10.58 -27.37 -2.88
C LYS A 61 -9.08 -27.13 -2.75
N PHE A 62 -8.48 -27.41 -1.59
CA PHE A 62 -7.03 -27.26 -1.42
C PHE A 62 -6.22 -28.25 -2.28
N LEU A 63 -6.79 -29.41 -2.63
CA LEU A 63 -6.10 -30.36 -3.49
C LEU A 63 -5.92 -29.81 -4.92
N SER A 64 -6.76 -28.87 -5.37
CA SER A 64 -6.64 -28.25 -6.69
C SER A 64 -5.33 -27.49 -6.85
N LEU A 65 -4.70 -27.07 -5.74
CA LEU A 65 -3.47 -26.28 -5.73
C LEU A 65 -2.26 -27.03 -6.24
N ARG A 66 -2.38 -28.35 -6.47
CA ARG A 66 -1.38 -29.17 -7.17
C ARG A 66 -1.27 -28.82 -8.65
N ASP A 67 -2.35 -28.31 -9.24
CA ASP A 67 -2.50 -28.02 -10.66
C ASP A 67 -2.22 -26.53 -10.98
N SER A 68 -1.90 -26.23 -12.24
CA SER A 68 -1.58 -24.87 -12.71
C SER A 68 -2.71 -24.32 -13.59
N TYR A 69 -3.69 -23.66 -12.96
CA TYR A 69 -4.91 -23.15 -13.61
C TYR A 69 -5.10 -21.63 -13.50
N SER A 70 -4.21 -20.93 -12.78
CA SER A 70 -4.25 -19.48 -12.63
C SER A 70 -2.91 -18.85 -12.98
N ASP A 71 -2.96 -17.59 -13.41
CA ASP A 71 -1.76 -16.76 -13.51
C ASP A 71 -1.39 -16.14 -12.16
N TYR A 72 -2.22 -16.20 -11.11
CA TYR A 72 -1.87 -15.68 -9.78
C TYR A 72 -0.97 -16.64 -9.00
N ASN A 73 -0.17 -16.08 -8.08
CA ASN A 73 0.61 -16.89 -7.16
C ASN A 73 -0.31 -17.53 -6.09
N VAL A 74 0.15 -18.67 -5.55
CA VAL A 74 -0.65 -19.56 -4.71
C VAL A 74 -1.21 -18.95 -3.41
N PRO A 75 -0.61 -17.92 -2.77
CA PRO A 75 -1.21 -17.33 -1.57
C PRO A 75 -2.63 -16.78 -1.78
N TYR A 76 -2.91 -16.20 -2.96
CA TYR A 76 -4.27 -15.76 -3.27
C TYR A 76 -5.22 -16.94 -3.48
N LEU A 77 -4.75 -18.00 -4.14
CA LEU A 77 -5.54 -19.21 -4.36
C LEU A 77 -5.88 -19.91 -3.04
N TYR A 78 -5.01 -19.84 -2.04
CA TYR A 78 -5.32 -20.35 -0.70
C TYR A 78 -6.50 -19.60 -0.08
N LEU A 79 -6.54 -18.27 -0.23
CA LEU A 79 -7.66 -17.46 0.25
C LEU A 79 -8.94 -17.78 -0.52
N LEU A 80 -8.87 -17.93 -1.85
CA LEU A 80 -10.02 -18.38 -2.64
C LEU A 80 -10.52 -19.76 -2.20
N ALA A 81 -9.62 -20.73 -2.01
CA ALA A 81 -9.94 -22.06 -1.53
C ALA A 81 -10.61 -22.03 -0.15
N LEU A 82 -10.13 -21.19 0.77
CA LEU A 82 -10.78 -20.97 2.07
C LEU A 82 -12.20 -20.43 1.92
N THR A 83 -12.45 -19.54 0.97
CA THR A 83 -13.81 -18.99 0.79
C THR A 83 -14.83 -20.04 0.34
N THR A 84 -14.39 -21.15 -0.29
CA THR A 84 -15.28 -22.22 -0.80
C THR A 84 -15.94 -23.05 0.31
N PHE A 85 -15.52 -22.87 1.58
CA PHE A 85 -16.14 -23.52 2.73
C PHE A 85 -17.36 -22.76 3.27
N PHE A 86 -17.63 -21.54 2.79
CA PHE A 86 -18.78 -20.76 3.20
C PHE A 86 -19.92 -20.88 2.17
N PRO A 87 -21.18 -21.01 2.59
CA PRO A 87 -22.32 -21.05 1.67
C PRO A 87 -22.57 -19.65 1.10
N LYS A 88 -21.92 -19.32 -0.02
CA LYS A 88 -22.12 -18.07 -0.76
C LYS A 88 -21.91 -18.29 -2.27
N HIS A 89 -22.56 -17.45 -3.07
CA HIS A 89 -22.28 -17.33 -4.50
C HIS A 89 -20.81 -16.91 -4.72
N GLU A 90 -20.17 -17.46 -5.75
CA GLU A 90 -18.74 -17.32 -6.06
C GLU A 90 -18.29 -15.85 -6.08
N ILE A 91 -19.04 -15.00 -6.79
CA ILE A 91 -18.76 -13.56 -6.89
C ILE A 91 -18.84 -12.84 -5.53
N ALA A 92 -19.81 -13.21 -4.69
CA ALA A 92 -19.96 -12.62 -3.37
C ALA A 92 -18.81 -13.06 -2.45
N ALA A 93 -18.33 -14.30 -2.58
CA ALA A 93 -17.19 -14.81 -1.82
C ALA A 93 -15.90 -14.04 -2.17
N VAL A 94 -15.60 -13.91 -3.47
CA VAL A 94 -14.43 -13.17 -3.97
C VAL A 94 -14.46 -11.70 -3.54
N LYS A 95 -15.57 -11.01 -3.79
CA LYS A 95 -15.67 -9.58 -3.47
C LYS A 95 -15.72 -9.31 -1.96
N SER A 96 -16.28 -10.23 -1.17
CA SER A 96 -16.21 -10.16 0.29
C SER A 96 -14.76 -10.27 0.79
N LEU A 97 -13.97 -11.19 0.21
CA LEU A 97 -12.56 -11.34 0.56
C LEU A 97 -11.80 -10.04 0.32
N SER A 98 -11.93 -9.44 -0.87
CA SER A 98 -11.28 -8.15 -1.17
C SER A 98 -11.78 -7.02 -0.26
N THR A 99 -13.07 -7.00 0.07
CA THR A 99 -13.66 -6.01 1.00
C THR A 99 -13.09 -6.12 2.42
N ILE A 100 -12.82 -7.32 2.92
CA ILE A 100 -12.17 -7.51 4.23
C ILE A 100 -10.79 -6.85 4.23
N PHE A 101 -10.04 -7.00 3.13
CA PHE A 101 -8.73 -6.36 3.01
C PHE A 101 -8.81 -4.85 2.83
N ASP A 102 -9.89 -4.27 2.28
CA ASP A 102 -10.10 -2.82 2.33
C ASP A 102 -10.25 -2.30 3.77
N LEU A 103 -10.91 -3.06 4.64
CA LEU A 103 -11.03 -2.71 6.07
C LEU A 103 -9.68 -2.80 6.77
N LEU A 104 -8.87 -3.83 6.47
CA LEU A 104 -7.51 -3.96 7.01
C LEU A 104 -6.58 -2.86 6.48
N LEU A 105 -6.72 -2.49 5.21
CA LEU A 105 -6.02 -1.37 4.59
C LEU A 105 -6.32 -0.07 5.34
N ALA A 106 -7.60 0.23 5.56
CA ALA A 106 -8.05 1.39 6.33
C ALA A 106 -7.55 1.35 7.79
N PHE A 107 -7.52 0.17 8.41
CA PHE A 107 -6.95 0.01 9.75
C PHE A 107 -5.45 0.34 9.79
N TYR A 108 -4.65 -0.12 8.82
CA TYR A 108 -3.24 0.26 8.76
C TYR A 108 -3.03 1.73 8.38
N THR A 109 -3.91 2.32 7.57
CA THR A 109 -3.96 3.77 7.36
C THR A 109 -4.15 4.52 8.68
N TYR A 110 -5.12 4.10 9.51
CA TYR A 110 -5.32 4.64 10.85
C TYR A 110 -4.04 4.54 11.68
N LEU A 111 -3.42 3.36 11.74
CA LEU A 111 -2.22 3.14 12.54
C LEU A 111 -1.04 4.02 12.11
N ILE A 112 -0.83 4.20 10.80
CA ILE A 112 0.22 5.05 10.27
C ILE A 112 -0.06 6.52 10.60
N VAL A 113 -1.26 7.03 10.30
CA VAL A 113 -1.61 8.44 10.55
C VAL A 113 -1.61 8.76 12.06
N ARG A 114 -1.95 7.79 12.92
CA ARG A 114 -1.86 7.89 14.39
C ARG A 114 -0.45 8.17 14.90
N VAL A 115 0.59 7.82 14.14
CA VAL A 115 1.98 8.15 14.51
C VAL A 115 2.24 9.65 14.48
N LYS A 116 1.62 10.38 13.54
CA LYS A 116 1.71 11.85 13.47
C LYS A 116 0.68 12.53 14.36
N TYR A 117 -0.53 11.99 14.42
CA TYR A 117 -1.64 12.55 15.18
C TYR A 117 -2.02 11.61 16.33
N GLU A 118 -1.30 11.71 17.45
CA GLU A 118 -1.46 10.82 18.61
C GLU A 118 -2.86 10.88 19.23
N ARG A 119 -3.51 12.05 19.12
CA ARG A 119 -4.84 12.34 19.68
C ARG A 119 -5.77 12.89 18.60
N GLY A 120 -7.07 12.79 18.87
CA GLY A 120 -8.13 13.30 17.99
C GLY A 120 -8.55 12.32 16.89
N MET A 121 -9.48 12.78 16.05
CA MET A 121 -10.15 11.96 15.05
C MET A 121 -9.41 11.80 13.73
N LEU A 122 -8.37 12.60 13.44
CA LEU A 122 -7.71 12.59 12.12
C LEU A 122 -7.27 11.19 11.64
N PRO A 123 -6.71 10.30 12.48
CA PRO A 123 -6.41 8.93 12.07
C PRO A 123 -7.66 8.13 11.67
N ALA A 124 -8.78 8.32 12.37
CA ALA A 124 -10.04 7.66 12.05
C ALA A 124 -10.67 8.24 10.77
N ILE A 125 -10.59 9.56 10.60
CA ILE A 125 -11.00 10.24 9.36
C ILE A 125 -10.16 9.70 8.19
N ALA A 126 -8.85 9.53 8.35
CA ALA A 126 -7.99 8.97 7.30
C ALA A 126 -8.40 7.54 6.90
N ALA A 127 -8.74 6.69 7.87
CA ALA A 127 -9.26 5.36 7.60
C ALA A 127 -10.62 5.40 6.88
N CYS A 128 -11.54 6.27 7.32
CA CYS A 128 -12.81 6.45 6.62
C CYS A 128 -12.58 6.94 5.19
N VAL A 129 -11.76 7.98 4.98
CA VAL A 129 -11.41 8.48 3.64
C VAL A 129 -10.89 7.34 2.76
N MET A 130 -9.99 6.49 3.27
CA MET A 130 -9.47 5.34 2.53
C MET A 130 -10.56 4.40 2.04
N LEU A 131 -11.59 4.14 2.85
CA LEU A 131 -12.72 3.27 2.49
C LEU A 131 -13.62 3.85 1.39
N PHE A 132 -13.60 5.17 1.19
CA PHE A 132 -14.38 5.90 0.19
C PHE A 132 -13.54 6.36 -1.01
N VAL A 133 -12.24 6.09 -1.04
CA VAL A 133 -11.43 6.31 -2.24
C VAL A 133 -12.05 5.53 -3.40
N PRO A 134 -12.41 6.19 -4.52
CA PRO A 134 -13.11 5.54 -5.62
C PRO A 134 -12.38 4.29 -6.14
N THR A 135 -11.05 4.35 -6.30
CA THR A 135 -10.27 3.20 -6.77
C THR A 135 -10.23 2.06 -5.76
N VAL A 136 -10.15 2.33 -4.44
CA VAL A 136 -10.24 1.30 -3.39
C VAL A 136 -11.60 0.63 -3.41
N LEU A 137 -12.68 1.41 -3.45
CA LEU A 137 -14.05 0.92 -3.44
C LEU A 137 -14.39 0.12 -4.71
N LEU A 138 -14.03 0.63 -5.89
CA LEU A 138 -14.30 -0.03 -7.16
C LEU A 138 -13.43 -1.28 -7.36
N ASN A 139 -12.16 -1.27 -6.94
CA ASN A 139 -11.26 -2.42 -7.09
C ASN A 139 -11.84 -3.67 -6.42
N SER A 140 -12.26 -3.56 -5.16
CA SER A 140 -12.78 -4.71 -4.42
C SER A 140 -14.22 -5.06 -4.80
N ALA A 141 -15.13 -4.08 -4.81
CA ALA A 141 -16.56 -4.36 -4.82
C ALA A 141 -17.20 -4.38 -6.20
N MET A 142 -16.68 -3.60 -7.17
CA MET A 142 -17.19 -3.64 -8.54
C MET A 142 -16.34 -4.57 -9.40
N TRP A 143 -15.04 -4.30 -9.49
CA TRP A 143 -14.10 -5.03 -10.34
C TRP A 143 -13.86 -6.46 -9.84
N GLY A 144 -13.83 -6.68 -8.52
CA GLY A 144 -13.54 -8.00 -7.93
C GLY A 144 -12.05 -8.34 -7.91
N GLN A 145 -11.20 -7.31 -7.91
CA GLN A 145 -9.76 -7.42 -7.81
C GLN A 145 -9.27 -7.45 -6.36
N CYS A 146 -8.04 -7.88 -6.15
CA CYS A 146 -7.45 -8.14 -4.83
C CYS A 146 -6.26 -7.23 -4.51
N ASP A 147 -6.18 -6.04 -5.11
CA ASP A 147 -5.02 -5.15 -4.93
C ASP A 147 -4.87 -4.65 -3.48
N SER A 148 -5.97 -4.61 -2.72
CA SER A 148 -5.97 -4.31 -1.29
C SER A 148 -5.18 -5.31 -0.45
N ILE A 149 -5.04 -6.58 -0.88
CA ILE A 149 -4.37 -7.63 -0.11
C ILE A 149 -2.87 -7.35 0.03
N TYR A 150 -2.17 -7.24 -1.09
CA TYR A 150 -0.73 -6.98 -1.08
C TYR A 150 -0.44 -5.57 -0.55
N THR A 151 -1.29 -4.58 -0.85
CA THR A 151 -1.11 -3.21 -0.38
C THR A 151 -1.29 -3.09 1.13
N THR A 152 -2.23 -3.84 1.72
CA THR A 152 -2.35 -3.96 3.18
C THR A 152 -1.08 -4.53 3.79
N CYS A 153 -0.50 -5.58 3.19
CA CYS A 153 0.77 -6.14 3.63
C CYS A 153 1.92 -5.10 3.51
N VAL A 154 1.93 -4.29 2.45
CA VAL A 154 2.89 -3.18 2.31
C VAL A 154 2.70 -2.14 3.41
N LEU A 155 1.47 -1.70 3.71
CA LEU A 155 1.21 -0.75 4.80
C LEU A 155 1.58 -1.33 6.17
N ALA A 156 1.32 -2.62 6.41
CA ALA A 156 1.74 -3.31 7.63
C ALA A 156 3.28 -3.33 7.76
N GLY A 157 3.98 -3.57 6.65
CA GLY A 157 5.43 -3.47 6.54
C GLY A 157 5.94 -2.05 6.82
N ALA A 158 5.37 -1.04 6.17
CA ALA A 158 5.70 0.37 6.37
C ALA A 158 5.47 0.80 7.82
N TYR A 159 4.34 0.41 8.42
CA TYR A 159 4.05 0.65 9.83
C TYR A 159 5.08 -0.02 10.75
N ALA A 160 5.48 -1.27 10.47
CA ALA A 160 6.52 -1.94 11.23
C ALA A 160 7.89 -1.24 11.10
N LEU A 161 8.24 -0.71 9.92
CA LEU A 161 9.45 0.10 9.73
C LEU A 161 9.38 1.40 10.54
N ILE A 162 8.26 2.12 10.48
CA ILE A 162 8.00 3.33 11.29
C ILE A 162 8.15 3.04 12.79
N ARG A 163 7.67 1.87 13.24
CA ARG A 163 7.79 1.41 14.64
C ARG A 163 9.15 0.78 14.97
N ARG A 164 10.14 0.85 14.07
CA ARG A 164 11.49 0.26 14.21
C ARG A 164 11.46 -1.24 14.56
N ARG A 165 10.55 -2.00 13.94
CA ARG A 165 10.42 -3.46 14.06
C ARG A 165 10.78 -4.14 12.74
N PRO A 166 12.07 -4.16 12.37
CA PRO A 166 12.50 -4.49 11.00
C PRO A 166 12.26 -5.95 10.62
N ILE A 167 12.27 -6.91 11.55
CA ILE A 167 11.91 -8.31 11.26
C ILE A 167 10.43 -8.44 10.90
N ARG A 168 9.55 -7.75 11.65
CA ARG A 168 8.10 -7.73 11.34
C ARG A 168 7.82 -7.07 9.99
N ALA A 169 8.60 -6.05 9.62
CA ALA A 169 8.52 -5.48 8.29
C ALA A 169 8.89 -6.52 7.22
N GLY A 170 9.98 -7.28 7.41
CA GLY A 170 10.37 -8.36 6.51
C GLY A 170 9.27 -9.42 6.34
N LEU A 171 8.58 -9.78 7.42
CA LEU A 171 7.46 -10.73 7.36
C LEU A 171 6.34 -10.23 6.45
N TRP A 172 5.86 -9.01 6.69
CA TRP A 172 4.76 -8.42 5.92
C TRP A 172 5.14 -8.15 4.47
N LEU A 173 6.36 -7.67 4.21
CA LEU A 173 6.80 -7.38 2.84
C LEU A 173 7.12 -8.66 2.04
N GLY A 174 7.56 -9.73 2.72
CA GLY A 174 7.64 -11.08 2.15
C GLY A 174 6.25 -11.62 1.76
N MET A 175 5.25 -11.42 2.62
CA MET A 175 3.87 -11.76 2.27
C MET A 175 3.33 -10.91 1.12
N ALA A 176 3.63 -9.61 1.09
CA ALA A 176 3.17 -8.71 0.02
C ALA A 176 3.64 -9.18 -1.35
N ILE A 177 4.94 -9.49 -1.49
CA ILE A 177 5.50 -9.99 -2.75
C ILE A 177 5.04 -11.41 -3.08
N ALA A 178 4.71 -12.22 -2.08
CA ALA A 178 4.11 -13.54 -2.30
C ALA A 178 2.70 -13.46 -2.89
N PHE A 179 1.91 -12.45 -2.51
CA PHE A 179 0.60 -12.22 -3.13
C PHE A 179 0.71 -11.62 -4.52
N LYS A 180 1.58 -10.62 -4.72
CA LYS A 180 1.59 -9.85 -5.96
C LYS A 180 2.95 -9.20 -6.23
N LEU A 181 3.47 -9.35 -7.45
CA LEU A 181 4.76 -8.80 -7.89
C LEU A 181 4.85 -7.28 -7.70
N GLN A 182 3.73 -6.58 -7.87
CA GLN A 182 3.60 -5.12 -7.79
C GLN A 182 4.02 -4.56 -6.42
N ALA A 183 4.08 -5.38 -5.36
CA ALA A 183 4.68 -5.00 -4.09
C ALA A 183 6.15 -4.52 -4.22
N ILE A 184 6.85 -4.94 -5.28
CA ILE A 184 8.24 -4.53 -5.56
C ILE A 184 8.39 -3.02 -5.73
N PHE A 185 7.32 -2.29 -6.09
CA PHE A 185 7.41 -0.83 -6.24
C PHE A 185 7.73 -0.12 -4.91
N PHE A 186 7.51 -0.77 -3.77
CA PHE A 186 7.90 -0.27 -2.45
C PHE A 186 9.37 -0.58 -2.09
N PHE A 187 9.98 -1.59 -2.71
CA PHE A 187 11.26 -2.17 -2.26
C PHE A 187 12.47 -1.22 -2.38
N PRO A 188 12.51 -0.24 -3.31
CA PRO A 188 13.58 0.76 -3.29
C PRO A 188 13.72 1.52 -1.97
N LEU A 189 12.64 1.67 -1.17
CA LEU A 189 12.74 2.20 0.19
C LEU A 189 13.63 1.31 1.08
N LEU A 190 13.53 -0.01 0.95
CA LEU A 190 14.34 -0.94 1.73
C LEU A 190 15.83 -0.80 1.41
N LEU A 191 16.15 -0.58 0.13
CA LEU A 191 17.51 -0.26 -0.31
C LEU A 191 18.00 1.02 0.37
N VAL A 192 17.19 2.10 0.36
CA VAL A 192 17.51 3.35 1.07
C VAL A 192 17.79 3.09 2.56
N LEU A 193 16.88 2.39 3.25
CA LEU A 193 17.02 2.11 4.68
C LEU A 193 18.22 1.20 4.99
N PHE A 194 18.51 0.22 4.13
CA PHE A 194 19.66 -0.66 4.25
C PHE A 194 20.97 0.11 4.09
N CYS A 195 21.10 0.95 3.05
CA CYS A 195 22.25 1.83 2.84
C CYS A 195 22.45 2.82 4.00
N ARG A 196 21.35 3.23 4.67
CA ARG A 196 21.38 4.07 5.88
C ARG A 196 21.62 3.30 7.18
N ARG A 197 21.85 1.98 7.12
CA ARG A 197 21.99 1.09 8.29
C ARG A 197 20.80 1.11 9.24
N GLN A 198 19.62 1.49 8.75
CA GLN A 198 18.35 1.46 9.49
C GLN A 198 17.57 0.17 9.26
N LEU A 199 17.99 -0.63 8.27
CA LEU A 199 17.46 -1.96 7.99
C LEU A 199 18.57 -3.00 8.16
N SER A 200 18.29 -4.04 8.94
CA SER A 200 19.24 -5.16 9.10
C SER A 200 19.18 -6.10 7.90
N TRP A 201 20.31 -6.72 7.55
CA TRP A 201 20.34 -7.78 6.51
C TRP A 201 19.40 -8.94 6.83
N LYS A 202 19.16 -9.23 8.12
CA LYS A 202 18.20 -10.25 8.57
C LYS A 202 16.80 -9.99 8.01
N THR A 203 16.37 -8.72 7.95
CA THR A 203 15.08 -8.35 7.35
C THR A 203 15.02 -8.72 5.88
N LEU A 204 16.10 -8.48 5.13
CA LEU A 204 16.18 -8.81 3.71
C LEU A 204 16.11 -10.32 3.47
N VAL A 205 16.62 -11.14 4.40
CA VAL A 205 16.54 -12.62 4.34
C VAL A 205 15.15 -13.14 4.74
N VAL A 206 14.48 -12.49 5.69
CA VAL A 206 13.13 -12.90 6.10
C VAL A 206 12.13 -12.83 4.94
N MET A 207 12.26 -11.85 4.05
CA MET A 207 11.35 -11.66 2.92
C MET A 207 11.31 -12.87 1.95
N PRO A 208 12.44 -13.33 1.38
CA PRO A 208 12.44 -14.54 0.54
C PRO A 208 12.07 -15.78 1.33
N VAL A 209 12.45 -15.90 2.62
CA VAL A 209 12.02 -17.05 3.46
C VAL A 209 10.49 -17.12 3.53
N ILE A 210 9.82 -15.99 3.79
CA ILE A 210 8.35 -15.96 3.82
C ILE A 210 7.73 -16.26 2.45
N TYR A 211 8.33 -15.76 1.38
CA TYR A 211 7.93 -16.13 0.02
C TYR A 211 7.98 -17.65 -0.17
N PHE A 212 9.11 -18.31 0.13
CA PHE A 212 9.24 -19.76 0.01
C PHE A 212 8.29 -20.53 0.94
N VAL A 213 8.12 -20.09 2.18
CA VAL A 213 7.17 -20.70 3.12
C VAL A 213 5.74 -20.64 2.57
N SER A 214 5.38 -19.55 1.90
CA SER A 214 4.06 -19.44 1.27
C SER A 214 3.83 -20.43 0.12
N LEU A 215 4.89 -21.01 -0.45
CA LEU A 215 4.79 -22.03 -1.51
C LEU A 215 4.58 -23.44 -0.95
N ILE A 216 4.91 -23.68 0.33
CA ILE A 216 4.90 -25.02 0.94
C ILE A 216 3.54 -25.73 0.81
N PRO A 217 2.38 -25.10 1.08
CA PRO A 217 1.11 -25.81 0.97
C PRO A 217 0.83 -26.36 -0.44
N ALA A 218 1.14 -25.59 -1.49
CA ALA A 218 1.00 -26.05 -2.88
C ALA A 218 2.02 -27.15 -3.25
N LEU A 219 3.27 -27.05 -2.75
CA LEU A 219 4.28 -28.10 -2.91
C LEU A 219 3.79 -29.42 -2.29
N LEU A 220 3.25 -29.37 -1.07
CA LEU A 220 2.70 -30.54 -0.37
C LEU A 220 1.46 -31.11 -1.08
N ALA A 221 0.67 -30.28 -1.74
CA ALA A 221 -0.45 -30.72 -2.57
C ALA A 221 0.02 -31.43 -3.87
N GLY A 222 1.27 -31.24 -4.29
CA GLY A 222 1.87 -31.89 -5.45
C GLY A 222 2.30 -30.95 -6.58
N ARG A 223 2.23 -29.62 -6.39
CA ARG A 223 2.64 -28.66 -7.42
C ARG A 223 4.17 -28.64 -7.58
N GLY A 224 4.65 -28.59 -8.82
CA GLY A 224 6.09 -28.55 -9.10
C GLY A 224 6.75 -27.25 -8.63
N LEU A 225 7.92 -27.35 -8.00
CA LEU A 225 8.65 -26.17 -7.50
C LEU A 225 8.97 -25.15 -8.61
N MET A 226 9.43 -25.62 -9.77
CA MET A 226 9.74 -24.71 -10.89
C MET A 226 8.49 -24.01 -11.42
N ASP A 227 7.33 -24.67 -11.39
CA ASP A 227 6.07 -24.03 -11.77
C ASP A 227 5.73 -22.87 -10.81
N LEU A 228 5.91 -23.07 -9.51
CA LEU A 228 5.69 -22.04 -8.49
C LEU A 228 6.68 -20.87 -8.59
N LEU A 229 7.96 -21.15 -8.82
CA LEU A 229 9.00 -20.11 -8.89
C LEU A 229 8.93 -19.27 -10.17
N THR A 230 8.39 -19.81 -11.25
CA THR A 230 8.34 -19.13 -12.55
C THR A 230 7.04 -18.37 -12.81
N ILE A 231 6.10 -18.33 -11.85
CA ILE A 231 4.79 -17.67 -12.02
C ILE A 231 4.92 -16.20 -12.47
N TYR A 232 5.79 -15.42 -11.82
CA TYR A 232 6.02 -14.01 -12.16
C TYR A 232 6.80 -13.81 -13.45
N ALA A 233 7.72 -14.73 -13.77
CA ALA A 233 8.43 -14.70 -15.05
C ALA A 233 7.46 -14.93 -16.21
N ARG A 234 6.56 -15.92 -16.08
CA ARG A 234 5.52 -16.21 -17.07
C ARG A 234 4.52 -15.07 -17.21
N GLN A 235 4.08 -14.48 -16.09
CA GLN A 235 3.23 -13.28 -16.13
C GLN A 235 3.90 -12.19 -16.98
N SER A 236 5.17 -11.86 -16.72
CA SER A 236 5.89 -10.82 -17.47
C SER A 236 6.06 -11.12 -18.96
N GLN A 237 6.08 -12.41 -19.35
CA GLN A 237 6.19 -12.85 -20.74
C GLN A 237 4.83 -12.92 -21.44
N ASN A 238 3.78 -13.29 -20.72
CA ASN A 238 2.42 -13.48 -21.22
C ASN A 238 1.65 -12.16 -21.32
N TYR A 239 2.06 -11.11 -20.60
CA TYR A 239 1.48 -9.79 -20.77
C TYR A 239 1.88 -9.21 -22.13
N ASP A 240 0.84 -9.18 -22.95
CA ASP A 240 0.53 -8.53 -24.21
C ASP A 240 1.53 -7.51 -24.77
N LEU A 241 1.38 -7.28 -26.07
CA LEU A 241 2.26 -6.41 -26.83
C LEU A 241 2.06 -4.93 -26.47
N ALA A 242 0.99 -4.53 -25.80
CA ALA A 242 0.80 -3.12 -25.50
C ALA A 242 1.84 -2.58 -24.50
N LEU A 243 2.36 -1.38 -24.76
CA LEU A 243 3.27 -0.67 -23.84
C LEU A 243 2.55 -0.17 -22.58
N THR A 244 1.23 -0.04 -22.61
CA THR A 244 0.39 0.34 -21.47
C THR A 244 -1.05 -0.17 -21.68
N TRP A 245 -1.68 -0.59 -20.60
CA TRP A 245 -3.08 -1.05 -20.53
C TRP A 245 -3.86 -0.02 -19.71
N ASN A 246 -4.13 1.15 -20.31
CA ASN A 246 -4.74 2.33 -19.68
C ASN A 246 -4.10 2.79 -18.36
N ALA A 247 -2.84 2.45 -18.08
CA ALA A 247 -2.12 3.05 -16.97
C ALA A 247 -1.80 4.51 -17.30
N ALA A 248 -1.98 5.42 -16.34
CA ALA A 248 -1.69 6.85 -16.47
C ALA A 248 -0.17 7.13 -16.46
N ASN A 249 0.56 6.60 -17.44
CA ASN A 249 2.02 6.55 -17.46
C ASN A 249 2.62 7.17 -18.73
N LEU A 250 3.96 7.20 -18.81
CA LEU A 250 4.70 7.83 -19.91
C LEU A 250 4.27 7.32 -21.31
N TYR A 251 3.87 6.06 -21.39
CA TYR A 251 3.56 5.39 -22.65
C TYR A 251 2.23 5.80 -23.27
N GLN A 252 1.38 6.53 -22.54
CA GLN A 252 0.18 7.12 -23.11
C GLN A 252 0.49 8.10 -24.24
N TRP A 253 1.68 8.72 -24.24
CA TRP A 253 2.13 9.66 -25.29
C TRP A 253 2.73 9.00 -26.52
N LEU A 254 2.83 7.67 -26.54
CA LEU A 254 3.29 6.93 -27.70
C LEU A 254 2.08 6.48 -28.54
N PRO A 255 2.24 6.31 -29.86
CA PRO A 255 1.17 5.82 -30.71
C PRO A 255 0.63 4.48 -30.19
N ALA A 256 -0.70 4.33 -30.10
CA ALA A 256 -1.32 3.08 -29.66
C ALA A 256 -0.99 1.88 -30.57
N THR A 257 -0.57 2.14 -31.81
CA THR A 257 -0.08 1.13 -32.76
C THR A 257 1.30 0.59 -32.41
N TRP A 258 2.06 1.25 -31.52
CA TRP A 258 3.37 0.79 -31.09
C TRP A 258 3.21 -0.29 -30.04
N THR A 259 3.18 -1.51 -30.55
CA THR A 259 3.18 -2.72 -29.73
C THR A 259 4.62 -3.22 -29.58
N ALA A 260 4.93 -3.94 -28.51
CA ALA A 260 6.23 -4.52 -28.14
C ALA A 260 6.74 -5.59 -29.12
N GLN A 261 6.07 -5.76 -30.27
CA GLN A 261 6.54 -6.50 -31.44
C GLN A 261 7.19 -5.60 -32.51
N SER A 262 6.93 -4.31 -32.49
CA SER A 262 7.63 -3.34 -33.34
C SER A 262 9.04 -3.07 -32.81
N ASP A 263 10.02 -2.99 -33.70
CA ASP A 263 11.44 -2.77 -33.33
C ASP A 263 11.62 -1.51 -32.46
N ALA A 264 10.89 -0.43 -32.78
CA ALA A 264 10.91 0.81 -32.03
C ALA A 264 10.38 0.66 -30.60
N ALA A 265 9.24 -0.02 -30.41
CA ALA A 265 8.67 -0.25 -29.09
C ALA A 265 9.53 -1.21 -28.25
N LEU A 266 10.14 -2.22 -28.87
CA LEU A 266 11.03 -3.15 -28.19
C LEU A 266 12.27 -2.42 -27.66
N LEU A 267 12.85 -1.52 -28.47
CA LEU A 267 13.96 -0.66 -28.04
C LEU A 267 13.55 0.23 -26.85
N ILE A 268 12.34 0.79 -26.88
CA ILE A 268 11.79 1.57 -25.77
C ILE A 268 11.64 0.72 -24.51
N VAL A 269 11.10 -0.50 -24.61
CA VAL A 269 10.96 -1.41 -23.47
C VAL A 269 12.34 -1.73 -22.86
N HIS A 270 13.32 -2.07 -23.70
CA HIS A 270 14.67 -2.37 -23.26
C HIS A 270 15.41 -1.17 -22.67
N ALA A 271 15.11 0.05 -23.12
CA ALA A 271 15.69 1.28 -22.57
C ALA A 271 14.99 1.74 -21.27
N ALA A 272 13.69 1.52 -21.15
CA ALA A 272 12.89 1.98 -20.02
C ALA A 272 13.22 1.29 -18.70
N ILE A 273 13.54 -0.01 -18.74
CA ILE A 273 13.94 -0.77 -17.56
C ILE A 273 15.23 -0.19 -16.93
N PRO A 274 16.37 -0.11 -17.63
CA PRO A 274 17.59 0.48 -17.08
C PRO A 274 17.42 1.97 -16.78
N PHE A 275 16.61 2.72 -17.54
CA PHE A 275 16.29 4.12 -17.21
C PHE A 275 15.60 4.23 -15.85
N THR A 276 14.55 3.44 -15.61
CA THR A 276 13.82 3.44 -14.34
C THR A 276 14.70 2.98 -13.19
N MET A 277 15.54 1.95 -13.41
CA MET A 277 16.54 1.52 -12.43
C MET A 277 17.55 2.63 -12.12
N GLY A 278 18.01 3.37 -13.14
CA GLY A 278 18.87 4.53 -12.99
C GLY A 278 18.22 5.63 -12.13
N LEU A 279 16.93 5.92 -12.35
CA LEU A 279 16.18 6.87 -11.52
C LEU A 279 16.06 6.40 -10.07
N ILE A 280 15.79 5.12 -9.84
CA ILE A 280 15.76 4.53 -8.49
C ILE A 280 17.10 4.70 -7.79
N VAL A 281 18.20 4.35 -8.47
CA VAL A 281 19.56 4.50 -7.93
C VAL A 281 19.87 5.97 -7.66
N LEU A 282 19.58 6.87 -8.60
CA LEU A 282 19.81 8.31 -8.45
C LEU A 282 19.08 8.86 -7.21
N LEU A 283 17.79 8.56 -7.06
CA LEU A 283 17.01 9.02 -5.91
C LEU A 283 17.50 8.40 -4.61
N THR A 284 17.89 7.13 -4.63
CA THR A 284 18.53 6.47 -3.48
C THR A 284 19.80 7.23 -3.10
N LEU A 285 20.70 7.52 -4.04
CA LEU A 285 21.94 8.28 -3.82
C LEU A 285 21.66 9.69 -3.27
N VAL A 286 20.67 10.40 -3.84
CA VAL A 286 20.25 11.73 -3.37
C VAL A 286 19.79 11.66 -1.93
N VAL A 287 18.94 10.69 -1.56
CA VAL A 287 18.46 10.55 -0.18
C VAL A 287 19.60 10.16 0.77
N ILE A 288 20.42 9.17 0.42
CA ILE A 288 21.45 8.66 1.35
C ILE A 288 22.62 9.62 1.54
N SER A 289 22.94 10.44 0.53
CA SER A 289 23.98 11.47 0.59
C SER A 289 23.68 12.56 1.63
N ARG A 290 22.42 12.64 2.08
CA ARG A 290 21.99 13.61 3.09
C ARG A 290 22.05 12.97 4.46
N ARG A 291 22.60 13.68 5.45
CA ARG A 291 22.75 13.16 6.83
C ARG A 291 21.47 13.21 7.67
N ARG A 292 20.30 13.53 7.10
CA ARG A 292 19.04 13.60 7.84
C ARG A 292 18.56 12.22 8.29
N GLU A 293 17.95 12.17 9.47
CA GLU A 293 17.27 10.98 9.95
C GLU A 293 16.02 10.72 9.11
N ILE A 294 15.83 9.48 8.68
CA ILE A 294 14.60 9.02 8.04
C ILE A 294 13.56 8.77 9.13
N HIS A 295 12.83 9.84 9.44
CA HIS A 295 11.70 9.83 10.34
C HIS A 295 10.42 9.38 9.59
N PRO A 296 9.30 9.09 10.29
CA PRO A 296 8.12 8.48 9.67
C PRO A 296 7.55 9.26 8.49
N GLN A 297 7.60 10.59 8.54
CA GLN A 297 7.13 11.46 7.46
C GLN A 297 7.96 11.28 6.18
N LEU A 298 9.29 11.40 6.26
CA LEU A 298 10.19 11.14 5.14
C LEU A 298 10.08 9.70 4.60
N LEU A 299 9.85 8.71 5.47
CA LEU A 299 9.63 7.32 5.06
C LEU A 299 8.40 7.21 4.15
N ILE A 300 7.25 7.76 4.58
CA ILE A 300 6.00 7.76 3.79
C ILE A 300 6.19 8.53 2.49
N HIS A 301 6.89 9.65 2.53
CA HIS A 301 7.21 10.46 1.36
C HIS A 301 7.99 9.67 0.30
N ILE A 302 9.12 9.08 0.70
CA ILE A 302 9.96 8.28 -0.21
C ILE A 302 9.19 7.06 -0.73
N SER A 303 8.41 6.41 0.14
CA SER A 303 7.54 5.29 -0.25
C SER A 303 6.60 5.70 -1.38
N PHE A 304 5.82 6.77 -1.15
CA PHE A 304 4.86 7.29 -2.11
C PHE A 304 5.53 7.65 -3.44
N LEU A 305 6.68 8.32 -3.40
CA LEU A 305 7.43 8.70 -4.60
C LEU A 305 7.82 7.48 -5.44
N PHE A 306 8.32 6.39 -4.83
CA PHE A 306 8.64 5.16 -5.57
C PHE A 306 7.40 4.50 -6.16
N THR A 307 6.26 4.53 -5.44
CA THR A 307 5.00 4.01 -5.99
C THR A 307 4.46 4.81 -7.18
N LEU A 308 4.91 6.06 -7.38
CA LEU A 308 4.60 6.85 -8.58
C LEU A 308 5.60 6.58 -9.70
N ILE A 309 6.89 6.71 -9.42
CA ILE A 309 7.97 6.65 -10.42
C ILE A 309 7.96 5.32 -11.18
N ILE A 310 7.85 4.22 -10.46
CA ILE A 310 8.08 2.90 -11.04
C ILE A 310 6.99 2.55 -12.07
N PRO A 311 5.68 2.59 -11.73
CA PRO A 311 4.64 2.36 -12.73
C PRO A 311 4.49 3.48 -13.76
N TYR A 312 5.05 4.67 -13.51
CA TYR A 312 5.05 5.75 -14.51
C TYR A 312 6.09 5.51 -15.63
N PHE A 313 7.28 5.03 -15.29
CA PHE A 313 8.38 4.87 -16.24
C PHE A 313 8.56 3.45 -16.77
N LEU A 314 8.08 2.41 -16.08
CA LEU A 314 8.12 1.05 -16.61
C LEU A 314 7.01 0.81 -17.66
N PRO A 315 7.30 0.07 -18.74
CA PRO A 315 6.32 -0.33 -19.74
C PRO A 315 5.44 -1.48 -19.22
N LYS A 316 4.42 -1.84 -20.00
CA LYS A 316 3.49 -2.97 -19.73
C LYS A 316 2.74 -2.84 -18.41
N MET A 317 2.34 -1.62 -18.06
CA MET A 317 1.60 -1.34 -16.83
C MET A 317 0.09 -1.38 -17.09
N HIS A 318 -0.68 -1.93 -16.15
CA HIS A 318 -2.14 -1.96 -16.21
C HIS A 318 -2.80 -0.81 -15.45
N ASP A 319 -4.08 -0.60 -15.76
CA ASP A 319 -4.96 0.48 -15.34
C ASP A 319 -4.99 0.64 -13.80
N ARG A 320 -4.77 -0.48 -13.09
CA ARG A 320 -4.74 -0.56 -11.62
C ARG A 320 -3.36 -0.56 -10.98
N TYR A 321 -2.27 -0.46 -11.72
CA TYR A 321 -0.91 -0.56 -11.16
C TYR A 321 -0.51 0.67 -10.32
N PHE A 322 -1.27 1.77 -10.41
CA PHE A 322 -1.18 2.90 -9.49
C PHE A 322 -1.98 2.73 -8.20
N TYR A 323 -2.68 1.60 -7.97
CA TYR A 323 -3.48 1.37 -6.74
C TYR A 323 -2.68 1.63 -5.46
N MET A 324 -1.43 1.16 -5.39
CA MET A 324 -0.59 1.40 -4.23
C MET A 324 -0.24 2.90 -4.08
N ALA A 325 -0.04 3.61 -5.19
CA ALA A 325 0.16 5.06 -5.18
C ALA A 325 -1.10 5.82 -4.73
N ASP A 326 -2.30 5.38 -5.11
CA ASP A 326 -3.56 5.95 -4.62
C ASP A 326 -3.61 5.89 -3.09
N VAL A 327 -3.31 4.73 -2.51
CA VAL A 327 -3.29 4.51 -1.07
C VAL A 327 -2.24 5.39 -0.38
N PHE A 328 -1.00 5.40 -0.88
CA PHE A 328 0.06 6.23 -0.29
C PHE A 328 -0.20 7.73 -0.47
N SER A 329 -0.88 8.14 -1.54
CA SER A 329 -1.24 9.56 -1.77
C SER A 329 -2.17 10.09 -0.68
N VAL A 330 -3.17 9.30 -0.27
CA VAL A 330 -4.07 9.66 0.84
C VAL A 330 -3.27 9.80 2.13
N ILE A 331 -2.43 8.83 2.47
CA ILE A 331 -1.58 8.90 3.68
C ILE A 331 -0.66 10.13 3.59
N TYR A 332 -0.07 10.39 2.43
CA TYR A 332 0.77 11.55 2.17
C TYR A 332 0.03 12.86 2.46
N ALA A 333 -1.23 13.03 2.06
CA ALA A 333 -2.01 14.24 2.36
C ALA A 333 -2.20 14.50 3.87
N PHE A 334 -2.29 13.45 4.70
CA PHE A 334 -2.31 13.62 6.16
C PHE A 334 -0.93 14.02 6.72
N TYR A 335 0.16 13.57 6.09
CA TYR A 335 1.51 14.02 6.45
C TYR A 335 1.85 15.41 5.90
N TYR A 336 1.26 15.82 4.77
CA TYR A 336 1.47 17.09 4.09
C TYR A 336 0.12 17.76 3.77
N PRO A 337 -0.60 18.33 4.77
CA PRO A 337 -1.97 18.83 4.59
C PRO A 337 -2.08 19.96 3.56
N LYS A 338 -1.00 20.72 3.32
CA LYS A 338 -0.95 21.72 2.25
C LYS A 338 -0.99 21.12 0.84
N ARG A 339 -0.84 19.80 0.72
CA ARG A 339 -0.83 19.02 -0.53
C ARG A 339 -2.06 18.12 -0.64
N PHE A 340 -3.18 18.49 -0.04
CA PHE A 340 -4.43 17.71 -0.08
C PHE A 340 -4.93 17.41 -1.51
N TYR A 341 -4.54 18.23 -2.49
CA TYR A 341 -4.88 18.07 -3.90
C TYR A 341 -4.03 17.01 -4.63
N VAL A 342 -2.91 16.56 -4.06
CA VAL A 342 -2.06 15.52 -4.66
C VAL A 342 -2.80 14.18 -4.79
N PRO A 343 -3.50 13.66 -3.76
CA PRO A 343 -4.37 12.51 -3.92
C PRO A 343 -5.40 12.68 -5.03
N ALA A 344 -5.98 13.88 -5.19
CA ALA A 344 -6.97 14.11 -6.24
C ALA A 344 -6.38 13.91 -7.65
N LEU A 345 -5.15 14.39 -7.90
CA LEU A 345 -4.47 14.17 -9.17
C LEU A 345 -4.19 12.68 -9.42
N VAL A 346 -3.65 11.99 -8.41
CA VAL A 346 -3.25 10.58 -8.53
C VAL A 346 -4.48 9.68 -8.69
N ILE A 347 -5.48 9.83 -7.82
CA ILE A 347 -6.70 9.02 -7.83
C ILE A 347 -7.53 9.30 -9.09
N LEU A 348 -7.59 10.54 -9.58
CA LEU A 348 -8.32 10.84 -10.83
C LEU A 348 -7.66 10.19 -12.04
N ALA A 349 -6.33 10.19 -12.09
CA ALA A 349 -5.57 9.51 -13.14
C ALA A 349 -5.74 7.99 -13.10
N SER A 350 -5.70 7.39 -11.90
CA SER A 350 -5.99 5.96 -11.72
C SER A 350 -7.45 5.63 -12.06
N LEU A 351 -8.41 6.45 -11.60
CA LEU A 351 -9.84 6.26 -11.86
C LEU A 351 -10.16 6.30 -13.36
N TRP A 352 -9.42 7.09 -14.15
CA TRP A 352 -9.53 7.06 -15.60
C TRP A 352 -9.29 5.67 -16.18
N GLY A 353 -8.23 4.99 -15.74
CA GLY A 353 -7.95 3.61 -16.16
C GLY A 353 -9.05 2.63 -15.71
N TYR A 354 -9.61 2.82 -14.52
CA TYR A 354 -10.72 2.01 -14.02
C TYR A 354 -11.97 2.17 -14.87
N VAL A 355 -12.30 3.42 -15.25
CA VAL A 355 -13.51 3.70 -16.05
C VAL A 355 -13.33 3.20 -17.48
N ALA A 356 -12.13 3.36 -18.05
CA ALA A 356 -11.76 2.78 -19.34
C ALA A 356 -11.98 1.26 -19.34
N PHE A 357 -11.47 0.56 -18.32
CA PHE A 357 -11.62 -0.90 -18.24
C PHE A 357 -13.06 -1.33 -17.96
N LEU A 358 -13.69 -0.82 -16.89
CA LEU A 358 -14.97 -1.31 -16.39
C LEU A 358 -16.16 -0.90 -17.27
N PHE A 359 -16.08 0.25 -17.94
CA PHE A 359 -17.20 0.83 -18.69
C PHE A 359 -16.87 1.08 -20.16
N GLN A 360 -15.65 0.79 -20.62
CA GLN A 360 -15.22 1.07 -21.99
C GLN A 360 -15.42 2.54 -22.37
N TYR A 361 -15.22 3.43 -21.38
CA TYR A 361 -15.49 4.85 -21.50
C TYR A 361 -14.27 5.69 -21.11
N TYR A 362 -13.91 6.64 -21.96
CA TYR A 362 -12.78 7.54 -21.77
C TYR A 362 -13.30 8.96 -21.58
N PHE A 363 -13.40 9.41 -20.33
CA PHE A 363 -13.96 10.73 -20.00
C PHE A 363 -12.95 11.89 -20.15
N LEU A 364 -11.66 11.58 -20.34
CA LEU A 364 -10.58 12.51 -20.62
C LEU A 364 -9.60 11.89 -21.61
N ASP A 365 -8.85 12.73 -22.30
CA ASP A 365 -7.78 12.31 -23.19
C ASP A 365 -6.65 11.61 -22.42
N ALA A 366 -6.15 10.50 -22.96
CA ALA A 366 -5.14 9.67 -22.32
C ALA A 366 -3.82 10.41 -22.10
N HIS A 367 -3.45 11.32 -23.01
CA HIS A 367 -2.24 12.12 -22.89
C HIS A 367 -2.32 13.07 -21.69
N LEU A 368 -3.48 13.70 -21.48
CA LEU A 368 -3.72 14.61 -20.35
C LEU A 368 -3.63 13.89 -19.00
N ILE A 369 -4.13 12.66 -18.93
CA ILE A 369 -4.12 11.85 -17.71
C ILE A 369 -2.70 11.52 -17.24
N SER A 370 -1.79 11.24 -18.16
CA SER A 370 -0.37 11.03 -17.83
C SER A 370 0.27 12.27 -17.18
N PHE A 371 -0.12 13.47 -17.61
CA PHE A 371 0.36 14.72 -16.97
C PHE A 371 -0.09 14.88 -15.51
N PHE A 372 -1.19 14.26 -15.08
CA PHE A 372 -1.62 14.35 -13.67
C PHE A 372 -0.66 13.60 -12.75
N ILE A 373 -0.22 12.40 -13.15
CA ILE A 373 0.80 11.64 -12.41
C ILE A 373 2.14 12.37 -12.47
N LEU A 374 2.54 12.88 -13.65
CA LEU A 374 3.77 13.65 -13.77
C LEU A 374 3.77 14.91 -12.89
N GLY A 375 2.67 15.65 -12.85
CA GLY A 375 2.50 16.83 -12.01
C GLY A 375 2.56 16.49 -10.53
N ALA A 376 1.85 15.45 -10.10
CA ALA A 376 1.91 14.95 -8.72
C ALA A 376 3.34 14.56 -8.33
N MET A 377 4.04 13.82 -9.20
CA MET A 377 5.44 13.43 -9.02
C MET A 377 6.37 14.66 -8.92
N GLY A 378 6.18 15.68 -9.76
CA GLY A 378 6.93 16.93 -9.70
C GLY A 378 6.74 17.68 -8.36
N ILE A 379 5.51 17.72 -7.84
CA ILE A 379 5.20 18.32 -6.53
C ILE A 379 5.89 17.54 -5.41
N VAL A 380 5.77 16.22 -5.41
CA VAL A 380 6.38 15.34 -4.39
C VAL A 380 7.91 15.44 -4.44
N LEU A 381 8.52 15.47 -5.64
CA LEU A 381 9.97 15.71 -5.79
C LEU A 381 10.40 17.08 -5.27
N ALA A 382 9.62 18.13 -5.50
CA ALA A 382 9.90 19.47 -4.98
C ALA A 382 9.81 19.49 -3.44
N ASP A 383 8.80 18.83 -2.86
CA ASP A 383 8.68 18.66 -1.42
C ASP A 383 9.87 17.86 -0.84
N LEU A 384 10.31 16.79 -1.53
CA LEU A 384 11.46 16.00 -1.10
C LEU A 384 12.74 16.83 -1.12
N LYS A 385 12.95 17.64 -2.16
CA LYS A 385 14.06 18.60 -2.21
C LYS A 385 13.98 19.56 -1.02
N ASN A 386 12.83 20.14 -0.73
CA ASN A 386 12.69 21.04 0.41
C ASN A 386 12.94 20.33 1.75
N GLU A 387 12.53 19.07 1.88
CA GLU A 387 12.73 18.27 3.09
C GLU A 387 14.18 17.78 3.26
N LEU A 388 14.92 17.60 2.16
CA LEU A 388 16.33 17.21 2.21
C LEU A 388 17.28 18.42 2.34
N TYR A 389 16.95 19.55 1.71
CA TYR A 389 17.82 20.73 1.59
C TYR A 389 17.34 21.96 2.38
N GLY A 390 16.08 22.00 2.80
CA GLY A 390 15.50 23.16 3.48
C GLY A 390 16.11 23.38 4.86
N LEU A 391 16.70 24.56 5.08
CA LEU A 391 17.38 25.02 6.29
C LEU A 391 16.50 25.20 7.55
N LYS A 392 15.31 24.61 7.63
CA LYS A 392 14.41 24.75 8.80
C LYS A 392 13.81 23.42 9.22
N ALA A 393 14.38 22.86 10.30
CA ALA A 393 13.70 22.12 11.39
C ALA A 393 14.61 21.01 11.98
N GLN A 394 15.67 21.41 12.67
CA GLN A 394 16.20 20.71 13.85
C GLN A 394 16.69 21.77 14.84
N ALA A 395 15.73 22.52 15.37
CA ALA A 395 15.87 23.28 16.63
C ALA A 395 14.75 22.87 17.63
N ILE A 396 14.07 21.75 17.37
CA ILE A 396 13.05 21.19 18.26
C ILE A 396 13.30 19.68 18.31
N ALA A 397 14.19 19.29 19.23
CA ALA A 397 14.40 17.97 19.83
C ALA A 397 15.89 17.75 20.16
N SER A 398 16.43 18.59 21.03
CA SER A 398 17.39 18.17 22.04
C SER A 398 16.87 18.75 23.35
N PRO A 399 16.27 17.96 24.25
CA PRO A 399 16.33 18.35 25.65
C PRO A 399 17.82 18.32 25.98
N ALA A 400 18.40 19.51 26.13
CA ALA A 400 19.71 19.65 26.73
C ALA A 400 19.73 18.85 28.04
N ASP A 401 20.86 18.21 28.26
CA ASP A 401 21.33 17.62 29.50
C ASP A 401 20.64 18.22 30.74
N GLU A 402 19.63 17.53 31.27
CA GLU A 402 19.35 17.62 32.69
C GLU A 402 20.35 16.70 33.38
N PRO A 403 21.18 17.20 34.32
CA PRO A 403 22.03 16.34 35.10
C PRO A 403 21.14 15.40 35.91
N VAL A 404 21.41 14.10 35.81
CA VAL A 404 20.90 13.08 36.71
C VAL A 404 21.36 13.47 38.11
N LEU A 405 20.48 14.11 38.88
CA LEU A 405 20.61 14.18 40.33
C LEU A 405 20.39 12.76 40.84
N SER A 406 21.47 12.15 41.34
CA SER A 406 21.42 10.89 42.08
C SER A 406 20.57 11.06 43.35
N ASP A 407 19.59 10.19 43.53
CA ASP A 407 18.75 10.03 44.71
C ASP A 407 19.53 9.50 45.94
N GLU A 408 20.67 10.10 46.29
CA GLU A 408 21.46 9.71 47.46
C GLU A 408 21.56 10.78 48.57
N ASP A 409 20.98 11.97 48.40
CA ASP A 409 21.09 13.05 49.41
C ASP A 409 19.75 13.52 50.03
N ALA A 410 18.67 12.76 49.83
CA ALA A 410 17.32 13.13 50.33
C ALA A 410 16.94 12.49 51.69
N THR A 411 17.88 11.92 52.44
CA THR A 411 17.56 11.18 53.70
C THR A 411 18.27 11.66 54.97
N ASP A 412 18.86 12.85 55.04
CA ASP A 412 19.54 13.29 56.28
C ASP A 412 19.23 14.70 56.80
N LYS A 413 18.03 15.25 56.50
CA LYS A 413 17.58 16.54 57.07
C LYS A 413 16.34 16.48 57.97
N HIS A 414 16.00 15.30 58.50
CA HIS A 414 14.94 15.15 59.51
C HIS A 414 15.33 14.30 60.74
N ARG A 415 16.62 14.32 61.12
CA ARG A 415 17.10 13.78 62.41
C ARG A 415 17.85 14.82 63.24
N VAL A 416 17.20 15.95 63.51
CA VAL A 416 17.53 16.77 64.68
C VAL A 416 16.22 17.24 65.29
N LEU A 417 15.68 16.40 66.18
CA LEU A 417 14.74 16.68 67.26
C LEU A 417 14.17 15.33 67.70
N ILE A 418 14.88 14.69 68.64
CA ILE A 418 14.39 13.81 69.73
C ILE A 418 15.61 13.07 70.29
N LYS A 419 15.88 13.32 71.59
CA LYS A 419 16.88 12.75 72.52
C LYS A 419 18.24 13.45 72.59
N GLY A 420 18.49 14.06 73.75
CA GLY A 420 19.73 14.70 74.18
C GLY A 420 19.42 15.90 75.04
#